data_AF-A0A960K4W7-F1
#
_entry.id   AF-A0A960K4W7-F1
#
_cell.length_a   1.000
_cell.length_b   1.000
_cell.length_c   1.000
_cell.angle_alpha   90.00
_cell.angle_beta   90.00
_cell.angle_gamma   90.00
#
_symmetry.space_group_name_H-M   'P 1'
#
loop_
_entity.id
_entity.type
_entity.pdbx_description
1 polymer ?
#
loop_
_entity_poly.entity_id
_entity_poly.type
_entity_poly.pdbx_seq_one_letter_code
_entity_poly.pdbx_strand_id
1 'polypeptide(L)'
;MMKRMLHRRGGFTLIELLIVIAIIGLIAAMIIPNMLQTMTKAKQKRIMADERLVGTAFMAWLSDQASAAAAGASTFSIGNYEQRTAEEVKNQLVPQYIQKVPALDGFGYSYEYRFTTDSGADQVMAIRSFGTDGTADGDVYSSGAF
;
A
#
# COMPACT_ATOMS: atom_id res chain seq x y z
N MET A 1 26.66 -60.51 -38.33
CA MET A 1 26.72 -59.22 -39.06
C MET A 1 25.91 -58.21 -38.25
N MET A 2 26.53 -57.21 -37.62
CA MET A 2 25.86 -56.27 -36.70
C MET A 2 26.24 -54.84 -37.05
N LYS A 3 25.32 -54.09 -37.66
CA LYS A 3 25.53 -52.73 -38.13
C LYS A 3 25.34 -51.77 -36.95
N ARG A 4 26.43 -51.31 -36.34
CA ARG A 4 26.39 -50.29 -35.26
C ARG A 4 25.92 -48.96 -35.87
N MET A 5 24.76 -48.48 -35.41
CA MET A 5 24.27 -47.14 -35.74
C MET A 5 25.07 -46.09 -34.95
N LEU A 6 25.89 -45.31 -35.65
CA LEU A 6 26.59 -44.16 -35.11
C LEU A 6 25.57 -43.07 -34.76
N HIS A 7 25.28 -42.91 -33.47
CA HIS A 7 24.50 -41.79 -32.97
C HIS A 7 25.33 -40.51 -33.10
N ARG A 8 24.93 -39.62 -34.01
CA ARG A 8 25.50 -38.28 -34.13
C ARG A 8 25.18 -37.50 -32.86
N ARG A 9 26.18 -37.30 -31.99
CA ARG A 9 26.09 -36.34 -30.89
C ARG A 9 26.14 -34.94 -31.50
N GLY A 10 25.03 -34.21 -31.49
CA GLY A 10 24.99 -32.80 -31.83
C GLY A 10 25.71 -31.99 -30.74
N GLY A 11 26.73 -31.22 -31.12
CA GLY A 11 27.42 -30.29 -30.22
C GLY A 11 26.68 -28.96 -30.17
N PHE A 12 26.52 -28.41 -28.96
CA PHE A 12 25.98 -27.07 -28.74
C PHE A 12 26.99 -26.02 -29.24
N THR A 13 26.59 -25.15 -30.16
CA THR A 13 27.50 -24.13 -30.70
C THR A 13 27.46 -22.85 -29.87
N LEU A 14 28.59 -22.15 -29.78
CA LEU A 14 28.65 -20.85 -29.11
C LEU A 14 27.75 -19.81 -29.78
N ILE A 15 27.55 -19.92 -31.10
CA ILE A 15 26.69 -18.99 -31.85
C ILE A 15 25.21 -19.19 -31.52
N GLU A 16 24.76 -20.42 -31.30
CA GLU A 16 23.39 -20.70 -30.84
C GLU A 16 23.13 -20.07 -29.48
N LEU A 17 24.07 -20.19 -28.54
CA LEU A 17 23.95 -19.54 -27.24
C LEU A 17 23.94 -18.00 -27.36
N LEU A 18 24.80 -17.45 -28.21
CA LEU A 18 24.94 -16.00 -28.39
C LEU A 18 23.66 -15.37 -28.94
N ILE A 19 23.03 -16.01 -29.94
CA ILE A 19 21.76 -15.53 -30.50
C ILE A 19 20.65 -15.58 -29.45
N VAL A 20 20.60 -16.63 -28.63
CA VAL A 20 19.59 -16.79 -27.57
C VAL A 20 19.69 -15.68 -26.53
N ILE A 21 20.89 -15.40 -26.00
CA ILE A 21 21.06 -14.32 -25.02
C ILE A 21 20.80 -12.94 -25.62
N ALA A 22 21.10 -12.74 -26.92
CA ALA A 22 20.80 -11.49 -27.61
C ALA A 22 19.29 -11.24 -27.71
N ILE A 23 18.50 -12.26 -28.07
CA ILE A 23 17.04 -12.16 -28.13
C ILE A 23 16.44 -11.95 -26.73
N ILE A 24 16.90 -12.70 -25.72
CA ILE A 24 16.46 -12.52 -24.33
C ILE A 24 16.78 -11.10 -23.84
N GLY A 25 17.97 -10.58 -24.13
CA GLY A 25 18.39 -9.23 -23.77
C GLY A 25 17.50 -8.16 -24.41
N LEU A 26 17.14 -8.31 -25.68
CA LEU A 26 16.23 -7.40 -26.38
C LEU A 26 14.84 -7.36 -25.74
N ILE A 27 14.28 -8.53 -25.42
CA ILE A 27 12.98 -8.65 -24.77
C ILE A 27 13.03 -8.06 -23.34
N ALA A 28 14.06 -8.41 -22.57
CA ALA A 28 14.22 -7.94 -21.20
C ALA A 28 14.34 -6.41 -21.13
N ALA A 29 15.08 -5.79 -22.05
CA ALA A 29 15.25 -4.34 -22.12
C ALA A 29 13.91 -3.59 -22.30
N MET A 30 12.96 -4.16 -23.04
CA MET A 30 11.62 -3.57 -23.20
C MET A 30 10.72 -3.81 -21.99
N ILE A 31 10.79 -4.98 -21.37
CA ILE A 31 9.85 -5.41 -20.32
C ILE A 31 10.21 -4.84 -18.94
N ILE A 32 11.49 -4.86 -18.56
CA ILE A 32 11.95 -4.45 -17.22
C ILE A 32 11.44 -3.05 -16.80
N PRO A 33 11.56 -1.98 -17.60
CA PRO A 33 11.10 -0.66 -17.16
C PRO A 33 9.59 -0.61 -16.92
N ASN A 34 8.80 -1.25 -17.78
CA ASN A 34 7.34 -1.32 -17.62
C ASN A 34 6.95 -2.15 -16.40
N MET A 35 7.66 -3.25 -16.14
CA MET A 35 7.45 -4.08 -14.97
C MET A 35 7.68 -3.28 -13.67
N LEU A 36 8.76 -2.50 -13.59
CA LEU A 36 9.06 -1.66 -12.42
C LEU A 36 7.95 -0.62 -12.18
N GLN A 37 7.48 0.05 -13.24
CA GLN A 37 6.36 1.00 -13.12
C GLN A 37 5.07 0.33 -12.66
N THR A 38 4.77 -0.86 -13.17
CA THR A 38 3.57 -1.62 -12.81
C THR A 38 3.62 -2.07 -11.36
N MET A 39 4.79 -2.50 -10.87
CA MET A 39 5.00 -2.85 -9.46
C MET A 39 4.75 -1.64 -8.53
N THR A 40 5.28 -0.46 -8.87
CA THR A 40 5.03 0.76 -8.11
C THR A 40 3.55 1.14 -8.09
N LYS A 41 2.87 1.07 -9.24
CA LYS A 41 1.41 1.30 -9.32
C LYS A 41 0.61 0.29 -8.50
N ALA A 42 1.03 -0.97 -8.47
CA ALA A 42 0.38 -1.99 -7.64
C ALA A 42 0.53 -1.69 -6.14
N LYS A 43 1.72 -1.24 -5.72
CA LYS A 43 1.95 -0.77 -4.34
C LYS A 43 1.08 0.43 -3.99
N GLN A 44 0.98 1.43 -4.86
CA GLN A 44 0.09 2.59 -4.67
C GLN A 44 -1.38 2.16 -4.55
N LYS A 45 -1.86 1.28 -5.42
CA LYS A 45 -3.24 0.76 -5.36
C LYS A 45 -3.52 0.03 -4.04
N ARG A 46 -2.56 -0.73 -3.52
CA ARG A 46 -2.67 -1.38 -2.21
C ARG A 46 -2.78 -0.33 -1.11
N ILE A 47 -1.93 0.69 -1.12
CA ILE A 47 -1.97 1.78 -0.13
C ILE A 47 -3.34 2.47 -0.12
N MET A 48 -3.88 2.80 -1.29
CA MET A 48 -5.21 3.40 -1.40
C MET A 48 -6.33 2.46 -0.94
N ALA A 49 -6.16 1.15 -1.04
CA ALA A 49 -7.14 0.18 -0.54
C ALA A 49 -7.08 0.10 0.99
N ASP A 50 -5.87 0.06 1.55
CA ASP A 50 -5.60 0.06 2.98
C ASP A 50 -6.15 1.34 3.64
N GLU A 51 -5.90 2.51 3.04
CA GLU A 51 -6.42 3.81 3.50
C GLU A 51 -7.96 3.85 3.48
N ARG A 52 -8.60 3.39 2.39
CA ARG A 52 -10.06 3.32 2.31
C ARG A 52 -10.64 2.40 3.37
N LEU A 53 -10.02 1.25 3.59
CA LEU A 53 -10.48 0.26 4.55
C LEU A 53 -10.44 0.78 5.99
N VAL A 54 -9.36 1.49 6.36
CA VAL A 54 -9.27 2.12 7.69
C VAL A 54 -10.19 3.34 7.79
N GLY A 55 -10.33 4.11 6.71
CA GLY A 55 -11.24 5.25 6.64
C GLY A 55 -12.71 4.87 6.84
N THR A 56 -13.18 3.80 6.20
CA THR A 56 -14.56 3.31 6.40
C THR A 56 -14.79 2.78 7.81
N ALA A 57 -13.81 2.07 8.39
CA ALA A 57 -13.88 1.61 9.78
C ALA A 57 -14.00 2.78 10.77
N PHE A 58 -13.25 3.86 10.53
CA PHE A 58 -13.32 5.04 11.37
C PHE A 58 -14.62 5.81 11.24
N MET A 59 -15.16 5.95 10.02
CA MET A 59 -16.48 6.56 9.83
C MET A 59 -17.58 5.79 10.56
N ALA A 60 -17.50 4.46 10.59
CA ALA A 60 -18.42 3.63 11.37
C ALA A 60 -18.27 3.87 12.88
N TRP A 61 -17.04 3.92 13.39
CA TRP A 61 -16.76 4.25 14.79
C TRP A 61 -17.28 5.65 15.17
N LEU A 62 -17.07 6.66 14.33
CA LEU A 62 -17.60 8.00 14.54
C LEU A 62 -19.13 8.02 14.60
N SER A 63 -19.80 7.26 13.73
CA SER A 63 -21.27 7.16 13.72
C SER A 63 -21.80 6.57 15.04
N ASP A 64 -21.14 5.55 15.57
CA ASP A 64 -21.50 4.95 16.86
C ASP A 64 -21.24 5.92 18.02
N GLN A 65 -20.12 6.65 17.98
CA GLN A 65 -19.80 7.68 18.97
C GLN A 65 -20.80 8.84 18.96
N ALA A 66 -21.21 9.31 17.78
CA ALA A 66 -22.23 10.35 17.65
C ALA A 66 -23.58 9.88 18.19
N SER A 67 -23.95 8.62 17.93
CA SER A 67 -25.17 8.01 18.46
C SER A 67 -25.13 7.87 19.99
N ALA A 68 -23.98 7.49 20.55
CA ALA A 68 -23.77 7.44 21.99
C ALA A 68 -23.85 8.83 22.64
N ALA A 69 -23.30 9.86 21.98
CA ALA A 69 -23.42 11.26 22.40
C ALA A 69 -24.88 11.71 22.52
N ALA A 70 -25.68 11.41 21.49
CA ALA A 70 -27.10 11.73 21.46
C ALA A 70 -27.89 11.00 22.56
N ALA A 71 -27.43 9.83 22.99
CA ALA A 71 -27.99 9.07 24.11
C ALA A 71 -27.50 9.57 25.49
N GLY A 72 -26.68 10.62 25.55
CA GLY A 72 -26.15 11.18 26.80
C GLY A 72 -24.99 10.38 27.42
N ALA A 73 -24.39 9.44 26.68
CA ALA A 73 -23.22 8.70 27.13
C ALA A 73 -21.94 9.54 27.01
N SER A 74 -20.93 9.21 27.83
CA SER A 74 -19.60 9.81 27.69
C SER A 74 -18.98 9.43 26.36
N THR A 75 -18.67 10.42 25.53
CA THR A 75 -17.98 10.22 24.26
C THR A 75 -16.47 10.34 24.41
N PHE A 76 -15.74 9.78 23.45
CA PHE A 76 -14.30 9.99 23.37
C PHE A 76 -14.02 11.40 22.85
N SER A 77 -13.31 12.21 23.64
CA SER A 77 -12.84 13.52 23.21
C SER A 77 -11.66 13.34 22.26
N ILE A 78 -11.88 13.58 20.98
CA ILE A 78 -10.79 13.69 20.01
C ILE A 78 -10.14 15.05 20.25
N GLY A 79 -8.92 15.04 20.78
CA GLY A 79 -8.10 16.25 20.97
C GLY A 79 -7.75 16.92 19.64
N ASN A 80 -7.03 18.05 19.74
CA ASN A 80 -6.55 18.79 18.57
C ASN A 80 -5.58 17.95 17.71
N TYR A 81 -5.19 18.50 16.56
CA TYR A 81 -4.33 17.90 15.51
C TYR A 81 -3.05 17.23 16.05
N GLU A 82 -3.20 16.01 16.57
CA GLU A 82 -2.12 15.24 17.17
C GLU A 82 -1.96 13.92 16.40
N GLN A 83 -0.71 13.60 16.10
CA GLN A 83 -0.34 12.31 15.54
C GLN A 83 -0.69 11.21 16.54
N ARG A 84 -1.41 10.20 16.07
CA ARG A 84 -1.78 9.03 16.86
C ARG A 84 -0.89 7.87 16.50
N THR A 85 -0.48 7.14 17.53
CA THR A 85 0.24 5.89 17.33
C THR A 85 -0.71 4.85 16.73
N ALA A 86 -0.15 3.94 15.93
CA ALA A 86 -0.93 2.84 15.35
C ALA A 86 -1.57 1.93 16.43
N GLU A 87 -1.00 1.90 17.64
CA GLU A 87 -1.54 1.15 18.77
C GLU A 87 -2.81 1.78 19.34
N GLU A 88 -2.85 3.12 19.47
CA GLU A 88 -4.06 3.82 19.92
C GLU A 88 -5.22 3.60 18.95
N VAL A 89 -4.95 3.72 17.64
CA VAL A 89 -5.95 3.48 16.59
C VAL A 89 -6.42 2.02 16.60
N LYS A 90 -5.51 1.07 16.82
CA LYS A 90 -5.84 -0.35 16.93
C LYS A 90 -6.78 -0.62 18.10
N ASN A 91 -6.54 -0.02 19.26
CA ASN A 91 -7.39 -0.20 20.45
C ASN A 91 -8.82 0.33 20.26
N GLN A 92 -9.01 1.29 19.34
CA GLN A 92 -10.31 1.89 19.04
C GLN A 92 -11.08 1.12 17.96
N LEU A 93 -10.40 0.72 16.88
CA LEU A 93 -11.05 0.15 15.70
C LEU A 93 -11.15 -1.38 15.73
N VAL A 94 -10.23 -2.06 16.42
CA VAL A 94 -10.17 -3.53 16.49
C VAL A 94 -10.78 -3.98 17.81
N PRO A 95 -11.64 -5.03 17.84
CA PRO A 95 -12.07 -5.86 16.71
C PRO A 95 -13.38 -5.42 16.02
N GLN A 96 -14.04 -4.39 16.55
CA GLN A 96 -15.44 -4.10 16.20
C GLN A 96 -15.63 -3.54 14.77
N TYR A 97 -14.70 -2.72 14.27
CA TYR A 97 -14.85 -1.99 13.01
C TYR A 97 -13.88 -2.48 11.92
N ILE A 98 -12.75 -3.07 12.33
CA ILE A 98 -11.75 -3.65 11.43
C ILE A 98 -11.06 -4.84 12.11
N GLN A 99 -10.70 -5.88 11.35
CA GLN A 99 -10.00 -7.04 11.89
C GLN A 99 -8.54 -6.76 12.22
N LYS A 100 -7.87 -5.94 11.40
CA LYS A 100 -6.46 -5.57 11.56
C LYS A 100 -6.18 -4.24 10.89
N VAL A 101 -5.64 -3.29 11.66
CA VAL A 101 -5.10 -2.04 11.11
C VAL A 101 -3.78 -2.34 10.39
N PRO A 102 -3.62 -1.94 9.12
CA PRO A 102 -2.36 -2.08 8.39
C PRO A 102 -1.22 -1.35 9.12
N ALA A 103 -0.14 -2.06 9.45
CA ALA A 103 0.99 -1.46 10.15
C ALA A 103 1.98 -0.77 9.20
N LEU A 104 2.14 -1.32 7.99
CA LEU A 104 3.11 -0.89 6.99
C LEU A 104 2.43 -0.69 5.65
N ASP A 105 2.89 0.32 4.93
CA ASP A 105 2.44 0.64 3.58
C ASP A 105 3.08 -0.27 2.52
N GLY A 106 2.72 -0.05 1.24
CA GLY A 106 3.26 -0.82 0.12
C GLY A 106 4.76 -0.63 -0.13
N PHE A 107 5.39 0.36 0.50
CA PHE A 107 6.81 0.67 0.40
C PHE A 107 7.61 0.26 1.64
N GLY A 108 6.94 -0.16 2.72
CA GLY A 108 7.55 -0.64 3.95
C GLY A 108 7.67 0.39 5.06
N TYR A 109 7.03 1.56 4.92
CA TYR A 109 6.97 2.60 5.94
C TYR A 109 5.70 2.45 6.80
N SER A 110 5.76 2.87 8.06
CA SER A 110 4.59 2.87 8.94
C SER A 110 3.56 3.90 8.50
N TYR A 111 2.27 3.57 8.61
CA TYR A 111 1.22 4.57 8.39
C TYR A 111 1.21 5.62 9.50
N GLU A 112 0.95 6.85 9.09
CA GLU A 112 0.66 7.94 10.01
C GLU A 112 -0.85 8.13 10.14
N TYR A 113 -1.34 8.19 11.38
CA TYR A 113 -2.73 8.50 11.70
C TYR A 113 -2.79 9.86 12.40
N ARG A 114 -3.70 10.72 11.96
CA ARG A 114 -3.95 12.02 12.60
C ARG A 114 -5.44 12.22 12.76
N PHE A 115 -5.86 12.78 13.88
CA PHE A 115 -7.21 13.31 14.01
C PHE A 115 -7.16 14.82 13.86
N THR A 116 -8.09 15.38 13.10
CA THR A 116 -8.25 16.83 12.99
C THR A 116 -9.67 17.22 13.36
N THR A 117 -9.79 18.43 13.89
CA THR A 117 -11.04 19.10 14.27
C THR A 117 -11.32 20.28 13.34
N ASP A 118 -10.58 20.43 12.24
CA ASP A 118 -10.64 21.66 11.44
C ASP A 118 -11.57 21.58 10.22
N SER A 119 -12.55 22.50 10.24
CA SER A 119 -13.27 23.11 9.12
C SER A 119 -14.16 22.24 8.23
N GLY A 120 -15.21 21.65 8.81
CA GLY A 120 -16.43 21.29 8.08
C GLY A 120 -17.09 19.97 8.50
N ALA A 121 -16.34 19.08 9.16
CA ALA A 121 -16.83 17.90 9.83
C ALA A 121 -16.23 17.87 11.23
N ASP A 122 -17.04 17.67 12.27
CA ASP A 122 -16.64 17.80 13.68
C ASP A 122 -15.44 16.92 14.05
N GLN A 123 -15.14 15.86 13.31
CA GLN A 123 -14.02 14.95 13.52
C GLN A 123 -13.60 14.30 12.19
N VAL A 124 -12.34 14.49 11.75
CA VAL A 124 -11.79 13.81 10.55
C VAL A 124 -10.52 13.06 10.93
N MET A 125 -10.45 11.76 10.61
CA MET A 125 -9.19 11.01 10.67
C MET A 125 -8.51 11.08 9.31
N ALA A 126 -7.26 11.50 9.31
CA ALA A 126 -6.39 11.38 8.17
C ALA A 126 -5.47 10.17 8.36
N ILE A 127 -5.35 9.36 7.31
CA ILE A 127 -4.36 8.28 7.20
C ILE A 127 -3.42 8.70 6.10
N ARG A 128 -2.12 8.57 6.34
CA ARG A 128 -1.10 8.97 5.38
C ARG A 128 -0.04 7.88 5.24
N SER A 129 0.30 7.54 4.00
CA SER A 129 1.51 6.80 3.64
C SER A 129 2.63 7.76 3.26
N PHE A 130 3.87 7.39 3.59
CA PHE A 130 5.08 8.15 3.27
C PHE A 130 5.59 7.92 1.84
N GLY A 131 4.90 7.12 1.03
CA GLY A 131 5.26 6.92 -0.37
C GLY A 131 6.64 6.29 -0.58
N THR A 132 7.24 6.55 -1.74
CA THR A 132 8.55 6.00 -2.13
C THR A 132 9.73 6.68 -1.45
N ASP A 133 9.54 7.91 -0.99
CA ASP A 133 10.54 8.83 -0.46
C ASP A 133 10.61 8.80 1.08
N GLY A 134 9.67 8.12 1.74
CA GLY A 134 9.72 7.91 3.20
C GLY A 134 9.59 9.19 4.01
N THR A 135 9.24 10.31 3.36
CA THR A 135 9.24 11.65 3.95
C THR A 135 7.84 12.23 3.81
N ALA A 136 7.27 12.71 4.91
CA ALA A 136 6.01 13.43 4.87
C ALA A 136 6.30 14.91 4.60
N ASP A 137 6.03 15.38 3.39
CA ASP A 137 6.20 16.80 3.07
C ASP A 137 4.93 17.57 3.45
N GLY A 138 5.03 18.43 4.48
CA GLY A 138 4.00 19.36 4.93
C GLY A 138 2.83 18.78 5.75
N ASP A 139 2.21 19.64 6.57
CA ASP A 139 0.91 19.38 7.23
C ASP A 139 -0.28 19.65 6.29
N VAL A 140 -0.02 20.22 5.12
CA VAL A 140 -1.03 20.61 4.12
C VAL A 140 -1.09 19.55 3.02
N TYR A 141 -2.24 18.90 2.89
CA TYR A 141 -2.51 17.96 1.80
C TYR A 141 -2.66 18.74 0.49
N SER A 142 -1.67 18.69 -0.40
CA SER A 142 -1.83 19.10 -1.80
C SER A 142 -2.40 17.91 -2.58
N SER A 143 -3.70 17.93 -2.88
CA SER A 143 -4.30 16.92 -3.76
C SER A 143 -3.70 17.08 -5.15
N GLY A 144 -2.84 16.14 -5.56
CA GLY A 144 -2.36 16.08 -6.94
C GLY A 144 -3.52 15.94 -7.91
N ALA A 145 -3.46 16.64 -9.04
CA ALA A 145 -4.42 16.43 -10.13
C ALA A 145 -4.30 14.98 -10.63
N PHE A 146 -5.44 14.30 -10.72
CA PHE A 146 -5.56 12.91 -11.20
C PHE A 146 -5.11 12.75 -12.65
#